data_AF-A0A6I5NTM3-F1
#
_entry.id   AF-A0A6I5NTM3-F1
#
_cell.length_a   1.000
_cell.length_b   1.000
_cell.length_c   1.000
_cell.angle_alpha   90.00
_cell.angle_beta   90.00
_cell.angle_gamma   90.00
#
_symmetry.space_group_name_H-M   'P 1'
#
loop_
_entity.id
_entity.type
_entity.pdbx_description
1 polymer ?
#
loop_
_entity_poly.entity_id
_entity_poly.type
_entity_poly.pdbx_seq_one_letter_code
_entity_poly.pdbx_strand_id
1 'polypeptide(L)'
;MSASDDDVRKEALLTLTTELIKQGHPAEYAKYMAMAAIFQADLDLRNAQLSGLLQSLQSQDNAIYSQAIKVVEDIRQAFEHRTQQKS
;
A
#
# COMPACT_ATOMS: atom_id res chain seq x y z
N MET A 1 -8.97 -7.13 8.86
CA MET A 1 -9.65 -6.72 7.62
C MET A 1 -11.05 -7.29 7.72
N SER A 2 -12.07 -6.44 7.76
CA SER A 2 -13.47 -6.90 7.80
C SER A 2 -13.85 -7.44 6.43
N ALA A 3 -14.81 -8.37 6.39
CA ALA A 3 -15.30 -8.96 5.15
C ALA A 3 -15.70 -7.93 4.06
N SER A 4 -16.08 -6.71 4.49
CA SER A 4 -16.42 -5.59 3.59
C SER A 4 -15.25 -5.10 2.72
N ASP A 5 -14.02 -5.07 3.23
CA ASP A 5 -12.87 -4.56 2.48
C ASP A 5 -12.44 -5.53 1.36
N ASP A 6 -12.62 -6.83 1.61
CA ASP A 6 -12.29 -7.86 0.63
C ASP A 6 -13.27 -7.87 -0.55
N ASP A 7 -14.54 -7.54 -0.31
CA ASP A 7 -15.54 -7.45 -1.37
C ASP A 7 -15.34 -6.18 -2.23
N VAL A 8 -15.01 -5.04 -1.63
CA VAL A 8 -14.65 -3.81 -2.36
C VAL A 8 -13.39 -4.04 -3.22
N ARG A 9 -12.37 -4.73 -2.69
CA ARG A 9 -11.14 -5.01 -3.46
C ARG A 9 -11.42 -5.94 -4.65
N LYS A 10 -12.28 -6.95 -4.49
CA LYS A 10 -12.67 -7.85 -5.59
C LYS A 10 -13.44 -7.12 -6.68
N GLU A 11 -14.35 -6.22 -6.29
CA GLU A 11 -15.12 -5.40 -7.23
C GLU A 11 -14.22 -4.43 -8.00
N ALA A 12 -13.29 -3.76 -7.31
CA ALA A 12 -12.29 -2.90 -7.93
C ALA A 12 -11.41 -3.67 -8.93
N LEU A 13 -10.97 -4.88 -8.55
CA LEU A 13 -10.16 -5.73 -9.42
C LEU A 13 -10.92 -6.13 -10.69
N LEU A 14 -12.19 -6.55 -10.56
CA LEU A 14 -13.02 -6.94 -11.69
C LEU A 14 -13.26 -5.76 -12.64
N THR A 15 -13.59 -4.60 -12.08
CA THR A 15 -13.88 -3.37 -12.82
C THR A 15 -12.66 -2.94 -13.62
N LEU A 16 -11.51 -2.79 -12.95
CA LEU A 16 -10.28 -2.33 -13.58
C LEU A 16 -9.75 -3.32 -14.63
N THR A 17 -9.85 -4.63 -14.36
CA THR A 17 -9.50 -5.66 -15.35
C THR A 17 -10.36 -5.52 -16.61
N THR A 18 -11.66 -5.30 -16.44
CA THR A 18 -12.60 -5.13 -17.56
C THR A 18 -12.29 -3.88 -18.38
N GLU A 19 -11.94 -2.78 -17.72
CA GLU A 19 -11.54 -1.53 -18.40
C GLU A 19 -10.25 -1.71 -19.20
N LEU A 20 -9.25 -2.37 -18.64
CA LEU A 20 -7.99 -2.65 -19.32
C LEU A 20 -8.18 -3.58 -20.53
N ILE A 21 -9.07 -4.57 -20.44
CA ILE A 21 -9.45 -5.40 -21.59
C ILE A 21 -10.11 -4.55 -22.68
N LYS A 22 -11.03 -3.64 -22.31
CA LYS A 22 -11.67 -2.71 -23.26
C LYS A 22 -10.66 -1.76 -23.93
N GLN A 23 -9.56 -1.46 -23.27
CA GLN A 23 -8.44 -0.68 -23.83
C GLN A 23 -7.54 -1.50 -24.78
N GLY A 24 -7.81 -2.81 -24.95
CA GLY A 24 -7.09 -3.69 -25.87
C GLY A 24 -5.99 -4.53 -25.23
N HIS A 25 -5.85 -4.51 -23.90
CA HIS A 25 -4.88 -5.37 -23.22
C HIS A 25 -5.35 -6.85 -23.21
N PRO A 26 -4.43 -7.82 -23.39
CA PRO A 26 -4.76 -9.24 -23.21
C PRO A 26 -5.30 -9.51 -21.79
N ALA A 27 -6.28 -10.41 -21.65
CA ALA A 27 -7.00 -10.61 -20.39
C ALA A 27 -6.10 -10.96 -19.18
N GLU A 28 -5.11 -11.84 -19.37
CA GLU A 28 -4.15 -12.16 -18.30
C GLU A 28 -3.30 -10.93 -17.93
N TYR A 29 -2.81 -10.20 -18.91
CA TYR A 29 -1.99 -9.01 -18.69
C TYR A 29 -2.79 -7.91 -17.99
N ALA A 30 -4.04 -7.68 -18.42
CA ALA A 30 -4.98 -6.75 -17.80
C ALA A 30 -5.22 -7.08 -16.32
N LYS A 31 -5.34 -8.36 -15.97
CA LYS A 31 -5.50 -8.80 -14.58
C LYS A 31 -4.27 -8.46 -13.73
N TYR A 32 -3.06 -8.73 -14.22
CA TYR A 32 -1.83 -8.39 -13.49
C TYR A 32 -1.66 -6.88 -13.33
N MET A 33 -1.96 -6.10 -14.37
CA MET A 33 -1.96 -4.64 -14.31
C MET A 33 -2.97 -4.13 -13.28
N ALA A 34 -4.20 -4.65 -13.28
CA ALA A 34 -5.22 -4.25 -12.32
C ALA A 34 -4.80 -4.56 -10.87
N MET A 35 -4.22 -5.74 -10.64
CA MET A 35 -3.67 -6.10 -9.33
C MET A 35 -2.56 -5.13 -8.90
N ALA A 36 -1.59 -4.86 -9.79
CA ALA A 36 -0.49 -3.95 -9.49
C ALA A 36 -0.97 -2.53 -9.18
N ALA A 37 -1.95 -2.02 -9.94
CA ALA A 37 -2.54 -0.70 -9.72
C ALA A 37 -3.26 -0.61 -8.36
N ILE A 38 -4.03 -1.64 -7.99
CA ILE A 38 -4.70 -1.70 -6.68
C ILE A 38 -3.66 -1.75 -5.56
N PHE A 39 -2.63 -2.59 -5.69
CA PHE A 39 -1.55 -2.64 -4.71
C PHE A 39 -0.83 -1.31 -4.57
N GLN A 40 -0.56 -0.61 -5.67
CA GLN A 40 0.07 0.69 -5.65
C GLN A 40 -0.82 1.73 -4.93
N ALA A 41 -2.12 1.77 -5.25
CA ALA A 41 -3.06 2.67 -4.58
C ALA A 41 -3.16 2.40 -3.07
N ASP A 42 -3.18 1.12 -2.66
CA ASP A 42 -3.17 0.73 -1.25
C ASP A 42 -1.88 1.21 -0.54
N LEU A 43 -0.72 1.07 -1.19
CA LEU A 43 0.57 1.56 -0.67
C LEU A 43 0.59 3.09 -0.53
N ASP A 44 0.11 3.81 -1.54
CA ASP A 44 0.07 5.28 -1.53
C ASP A 44 -0.83 5.79 -0.40
N LEU A 45 -2.00 5.16 -0.19
CA LEU A 45 -2.89 5.49 0.92
C LEU A 45 -2.22 5.26 2.28
N ARG A 46 -1.55 4.12 2.47
CA ARG A 46 -0.84 3.82 3.72
C ARG A 46 0.28 4.81 3.97
N ASN A 47 1.04 5.17 2.94
CA ASN A 47 2.10 6.16 3.03
C ASN A 47 1.55 7.53 3.43
N ALA A 48 0.47 8.00 2.77
CA ALA A 48 -0.16 9.27 3.10
C ALA A 48 -0.65 9.33 4.55
N GLN A 49 -1.26 8.25 5.03
CA GLN A 49 -1.73 8.16 6.42
C GLN A 49 -0.58 8.15 7.42
N LEU A 50 0.51 7.42 7.14
CA LEU A 50 1.69 7.40 8.01
C LEU A 50 2.36 8.77 8.05
N SER A 51 2.53 9.43 6.90
CA SER A 51 3.07 10.78 6.82
C SER A 51 2.20 11.78 7.59
N GLY A 52 0.87 11.72 7.44
CA GLY A 52 -0.04 12.58 8.19
C GLY A 52 0.04 12.36 9.70
N LEU A 53 0.13 11.09 10.13
CA LEU A 53 0.33 10.75 11.54
C LEU A 53 1.64 11.33 12.08
N LEU A 54 2.76 11.13 11.39
CA LEU A 54 4.06 11.63 11.79
C LEU A 54 4.09 13.16 11.85
N GLN A 55 3.49 13.84 10.88
CA GLN A 55 3.37 15.29 10.87
C GLN A 55 2.52 15.80 12.05
N SER A 56 1.42 15.11 12.35
CA SER A 56 0.59 15.42 13.52
C SER A 56 1.39 15.25 14.82
N LEU A 57 2.17 14.17 14.97
CA LEU A 57 3.01 13.95 16.15
C LEU A 57 4.07 15.03 16.31
N GLN A 58 4.71 15.44 15.22
CA GLN A 58 5.72 16.50 15.22
C GLN A 58 5.19 17.82 15.80
N SER A 59 3.92 18.15 15.51
CA SER A 59 3.28 19.37 16.03
C SER A 59 2.87 19.29 17.50
N GLN A 60 2.72 18.09 18.07
CA GLN A 60 2.15 17.87 19.40
C GLN A 60 3.23 17.56 20.45
N ASP A 61 4.14 16.64 20.14
CA ASP A 61 5.17 16.17 21.07
C ASP A 61 6.41 15.67 20.31
N ASN A 62 7.50 16.45 20.39
CA ASN A 62 8.77 16.13 19.73
C ASN A 62 9.43 14.84 20.25
N ALA A 63 9.23 14.48 21.51
CA ALA A 63 9.80 13.26 22.09
C ALA A 63 9.10 12.02 21.52
N ILE A 64 7.76 12.07 21.42
CA ILE A 64 6.98 10.99 20.80
C ILE A 64 7.26 10.91 19.30
N TYR A 65 7.34 12.05 18.60
CA TYR A 65 7.71 12.10 17.19
C TYR A 65 9.05 11.41 16.91
N SER A 66 10.08 11.71 17.71
CA SER A 66 11.42 11.10 17.55
C SER A 66 11.38 9.58 17.72
N GLN A 67 10.59 9.08 18.69
CA GLN A 67 10.39 7.65 18.89
C GLN A 67 9.62 7.01 17.73
N ALA A 68 8.57 7.67 17.23
CA ALA A 68 7.79 7.17 16.11
C ALA A 68 8.62 7.05 14.83
N ILE A 69 9.49 8.03 14.54
CA ILE A 69 10.43 7.95 13.42
C ILE A 69 11.35 6.73 13.53
N LYS A 70 11.90 6.48 14.73
CA LYS A 70 12.73 5.31 14.97
C LYS A 70 11.98 4.00 14.68
N VAL A 71 10.74 3.88 15.15
CA VAL A 71 9.91 2.69 14.89
C VAL A 71 9.68 2.47 13.39
N VAL A 72 9.38 3.52 12.63
CA VAL A 72 9.19 3.42 11.18
C VAL A 72 10.46 2.94 10.48
N GLU A 73 11.62 3.45 10.90
CA GLU A 73 12.92 3.06 10.35
C GLU A 73 13.29 1.62 10.71
N ASP A 74 13.07 1.20 11.95
CA ASP A 74 13.31 -0.19 12.38
C ASP A 74 12.44 -1.17 11.57
N ILE A 75 11.19 -0.81 11.26
CA ILE A 75 10.29 -1.61 10.40
C ILE A 75 10.82 -1.70 8.97
N ARG A 76 11.31 -0.59 8.39
CA ARG A 76 11.93 -0.57 7.06
C ARG A 76 13.12 -1.53 7.00
N GLN A 77 14.03 -1.43 7.96
CA GLN A 77 15.21 -2.29 8.04
C GLN A 77 14.82 -3.77 8.19
N ALA A 78 13.85 -4.08 9.05
CA ALA A 78 13.34 -5.44 9.20
C ALA A 78 12.69 -5.99 7.91
N PHE A 79 12.04 -5.13 7.12
CA PHE A 79 11.53 -5.52 5.80
C PHE A 79 12.66 -5.82 4.81
N GLU A 80 13.65 -4.92 4.69
CA GLU A 80 14.79 -5.10 3.78
C GLU A 80 15.61 -6.34 4.11
N HIS A 81 15.81 -6.61 5.40
CA HIS A 81 16.51 -7.81 5.82
C HIS A 81 15.77 -9.08 5.38
N ARG A 82 14.42 -9.10 5.51
CA ARG A 82 13.60 -10.23 5.06
C ARG A 82 13.61 -10.41 3.55
N THR A 83 13.74 -9.35 2.75
CA THR A 83 13.80 -9.47 1.28
C THR A 83 15.17 -9.91 0.81
N GLN A 84 16.25 -9.44 1.44
CA GLN A 84 17.61 -9.87 1.17
C GLN A 84 17.85 -11.35 1.48
N GLN A 85 17.25 -11.88 2.54
CA GLN A 85 17.36 -13.31 2.89
C GLN A 85 16.57 -14.24 1.95
N LYS A 86 15.63 -13.70 1.16
CA LYS A 86 14.77 -14.45 0.25
C LYS A 86 15.19 -14.34 -1.21
N SER A 87 16.21 -13.54 -1.51
CA SER A 87 16.82 -13.39 -2.84
C SER A 87 18.07 -14.24 -2.95
#